data_AF-A0A7J9BCV7-F1
#
_entry.id   AF-A0A7J9BCV7-F1
#
_cell.length_a   1.000
_cell.length_b   1.000
_cell.length_c   1.000
_cell.angle_alpha   90.00
_cell.angle_beta   90.00
_cell.angle_gamma   90.00
#
_symmetry.space_group_name_H-M   'P 1'
#
loop_
_entity.id
_entity.type
_entity.pdbx_description
1 polymer ?
#
loop_
_entity_poly.entity_id
_entity_poly.type
_entity_poly.pdbx_seq_one_letter_code
_entity_poly.pdbx_strand_id
1 'polypeptide(L)'
;MDDAFYNDAAIRMLKDNLSFHKRLSLNGKFFHVCCCAHILNLLVHDGLSEIEDVNYNVKESVKHITTSTVRLTIFNDIIKQLQLPNKRLILDCCTWWNATYLMLSRVLEFKDLFSRYAQQDVSYKYFSSDEDWYQRVIDVKNL
;
A
#
# COMPACT_ATOMS: atom_id res chain seq x y z
N MET A 1 4.08 17.09 -4.77
CA MET A 1 3.38 18.33 -5.12
C MET A 1 1.95 18.16 -4.64
N ASP A 2 1.60 18.97 -3.64
CA ASP A 2 0.63 18.65 -2.58
C ASP A 2 -0.84 18.78 -2.99
N ASP A 3 -1.51 17.64 -3.15
CA ASP A 3 -2.97 17.58 -3.26
C ASP A 3 -3.66 17.73 -1.89
N ALA A 4 -2.93 17.50 -0.79
CA ALA A 4 -3.46 17.62 0.57
C ALA A 4 -3.69 19.09 0.97
N PHE A 5 -2.77 20.00 0.62
CA PHE A 5 -2.89 21.42 0.96
C PHE A 5 -3.94 22.13 0.09
N TYR A 6 -4.00 21.79 -1.21
CA TYR A 6 -5.02 22.34 -2.12
C TYR A 6 -6.43 21.91 -1.75
N ASN A 7 -6.62 20.63 -1.37
CA ASN A 7 -7.93 20.17 -0.91
C ASN A 7 -8.33 20.81 0.40
N ASP A 8 -7.43 20.97 1.38
CA ASP A 8 -7.80 21.57 2.66
C ASP A 8 -8.19 23.05 2.52
N ALA A 9 -7.46 23.79 1.67
CA ALA A 9 -7.81 25.16 1.29
C ALA A 9 -9.13 25.24 0.51
N ALA A 10 -9.33 24.37 -0.49
CA ALA A 10 -10.55 24.32 -1.27
C ALA A 10 -11.77 23.91 -0.42
N ILE A 11 -11.60 22.99 0.51
CA ILE A 11 -12.63 22.53 1.46
C ILE A 11 -12.99 23.65 2.44
N ARG A 12 -12.00 24.38 2.98
CA ARG A 12 -12.25 25.57 3.80
C ARG A 12 -13.02 26.63 3.02
N MET A 13 -12.58 26.95 1.81
CA MET A 13 -13.25 27.93 0.96
C MET A 13 -14.67 27.49 0.59
N LEU A 14 -14.89 26.22 0.28
CA LEU A 14 -16.21 25.66 0.02
C LEU A 14 -17.10 25.70 1.26
N LYS A 15 -16.56 25.41 2.44
CA LYS A 15 -17.29 25.46 3.73
C LYS A 15 -17.70 26.89 4.08
N ASP A 16 -16.80 27.85 3.90
CA ASP A 16 -17.05 29.27 4.16
C ASP A 16 -18.07 29.84 3.17
N ASN A 17 -18.01 29.44 1.89
CA ASN A 17 -18.93 29.90 0.85
C ASN A 17 -20.34 29.28 1.01
N LEU A 18 -20.43 27.99 1.34
CA LEU A 18 -21.71 27.29 1.55
C LEU A 18 -22.41 27.69 2.86
N SER A 19 -21.64 28.03 3.90
CA SER A 19 -22.17 28.59 5.15
C SER A 19 -22.68 30.02 4.96
N PHE A 20 -21.96 30.84 4.21
CA PHE A 20 -22.37 32.21 3.84
C PHE A 20 -23.70 32.23 3.08
N HIS A 21 -23.94 31.28 2.18
CA HIS A 21 -25.19 31.19 1.41
C HIS A 21 -26.33 30.42 2.10
N LYS A 22 -26.18 30.00 3.37
CA LYS A 22 -27.14 29.14 4.11
C LYS A 22 -27.58 27.89 3.32
N ARG A 23 -26.72 27.37 2.42
CA ARG A 23 -26.97 26.18 1.59
C ARG A 23 -26.37 24.91 2.17
N LEU A 24 -26.07 24.89 3.47
CA LEU A 24 -25.69 23.68 4.20
C LEU A 24 -26.94 22.83 4.47
N SER A 25 -27.39 22.09 3.46
CA SER A 25 -28.35 21.01 3.67
C SER A 25 -27.78 20.05 4.72
N LEU A 26 -28.52 19.83 5.81
CA LEU A 26 -28.18 18.91 6.92
C LEU A 26 -26.93 19.27 7.75
N ASN A 27 -26.81 20.52 8.19
CA ASN A 27 -26.00 20.92 9.36
C ASN A 27 -24.51 20.51 9.32
N GLY A 28 -23.91 20.38 8.12
CA GLY A 28 -22.48 20.05 7.98
C GLY A 28 -22.13 18.56 8.07
N LYS A 29 -23.11 17.64 8.06
CA LYS A 29 -22.86 16.18 8.13
C LYS A 29 -21.95 15.63 7.03
N PHE A 30 -21.94 16.23 5.84
CA PHE A 30 -21.03 15.86 4.75
C PHE A 30 -19.55 16.25 5.01
N PHE A 31 -19.30 17.28 5.84
CA PHE A 31 -17.93 17.65 6.22
C PHE A 31 -17.33 16.70 7.26
N HIS A 32 -18.16 16.01 8.05
CA HIS A 32 -17.70 15.03 9.03
C HIS A 32 -17.15 13.75 8.37
N VAL A 33 -17.66 13.38 7.18
CA VAL A 33 -17.18 12.23 6.40
C VAL A 33 -15.77 12.49 5.85
N CYS A 34 -15.48 13.73 5.40
CA CYS A 34 -14.12 14.13 5.02
C CYS A 34 -13.17 14.10 6.22
N CYS A 35 -13.63 14.47 7.43
CA CYS A 35 -12.84 14.31 8.66
C CYS A 35 -12.57 12.84 9.00
N CYS A 36 -13.56 11.95 8.86
CA CYS A 36 -13.35 10.52 9.11
C CYS A 36 -12.39 9.91 8.10
N ALA A 37 -12.53 10.21 6.81
CA ALA A 37 -11.59 9.77 5.79
C ALA A 37 -10.18 10.34 6.03
N HIS A 38 -10.07 11.59 6.47
CA HIS A 38 -8.80 12.21 6.84
C HIS A 38 -8.17 11.56 8.08
N ILE A 39 -8.94 11.30 9.14
CA ILE A 39 -8.50 10.59 10.35
C ILE A 39 -8.05 9.17 9.99
N LEU A 40 -8.82 8.45 9.17
CA LEU A 40 -8.43 7.13 8.66
C LEU A 40 -7.13 7.20 7.87
N ASN A 41 -6.96 8.20 7.01
CA ASN A 41 -5.73 8.40 6.26
C ASN A 41 -4.53 8.68 7.20
N LEU A 42 -4.72 9.48 8.24
CA LEU A 42 -3.70 9.72 9.27
C LEU A 42 -3.33 8.44 10.01
N LEU A 43 -4.30 7.64 10.45
CA LEU A 43 -4.07 6.35 11.14
C LEU A 43 -3.34 5.35 10.24
N VAL A 44 -3.73 5.26 8.97
CA VAL A 44 -3.08 4.39 7.98
C VAL A 44 -1.64 4.85 7.73
N HIS A 45 -1.40 6.16 7.59
CA HIS A 45 -0.05 6.68 7.41
C HIS A 45 0.84 6.47 8.63
N ASP A 46 0.30 6.64 9.84
CA ASP A 46 0.98 6.38 11.10
C ASP A 46 1.39 4.91 11.19
N GLY A 47 0.45 3.98 10.97
CA GLY A 47 0.75 2.55 10.92
C GLY A 47 1.75 2.17 9.82
N LEU A 48 1.69 2.80 8.64
CA LEU A 48 2.66 2.58 7.57
C LEU A 48 4.05 3.13 7.90
N SER A 49 4.17 4.18 8.72
CA SER A 49 5.47 4.73 9.14
C SER A 49 6.23 3.78 10.09
N GLU A 50 5.53 3.02 10.93
CA GLU A 50 6.12 1.99 11.80
C GLU A 50 6.76 0.82 11.02
N ILE A 51 6.38 0.65 9.75
CA ILE A 51 6.89 -0.39 8.85
C ILE A 51 7.51 0.21 7.58
N GLU A 52 7.99 1.45 7.61
CA GLU A 52 8.51 2.14 6.43
C GLU A 52 9.64 1.34 5.74
N ASP A 53 10.55 0.76 6.51
CA ASP A 53 11.63 -0.09 6.03
C ASP A 53 11.11 -1.38 5.36
N VAL A 54 10.11 -2.02 5.96
CA VAL A 54 9.46 -3.20 5.38
C VAL A 54 8.73 -2.83 4.10
N ASN A 55 7.99 -1.72 4.10
CA ASN A 55 7.29 -1.22 2.92
C ASN A 55 8.27 -0.90 1.78
N TYR A 56 9.42 -0.31 2.09
CA TYR A 56 10.51 -0.11 1.13
C TYR A 56 11.00 -1.44 0.53
N ASN A 57 11.29 -2.43 1.37
CA ASN A 57 11.74 -3.76 0.93
C ASN A 57 10.69 -4.49 0.09
N VAL A 58 9.40 -4.40 0.46
CA VAL A 58 8.28 -4.92 -0.32
C VAL A 58 8.26 -4.28 -1.71
N LYS A 59 8.32 -2.95 -1.76
CA LYS A 59 8.26 -2.18 -3.00
C LYS A 59 9.40 -2.53 -3.94
N GLU A 60 10.63 -2.55 -3.42
CA GLU A 60 11.80 -2.89 -4.23
C GLU A 60 11.82 -4.38 -4.62
N SER A 61 11.29 -5.28 -3.78
CA SER A 61 11.07 -6.68 -4.17
C SER A 61 10.15 -6.81 -5.38
N VAL A 62 8.98 -6.18 -5.30
CA VAL A 62 7.99 -6.23 -6.38
C VAL A 62 8.58 -5.64 -7.66
N LYS A 63 9.25 -4.49 -7.56
CA LYS A 63 9.91 -3.84 -8.69
C LYS A 63 11.02 -4.69 -9.30
N HIS A 64 11.87 -5.32 -8.47
CA HIS A 64 12.90 -6.24 -8.90
C HIS A 64 12.29 -7.36 -9.75
N ILE A 65 11.28 -8.06 -9.22
CA ILE A 65 10.66 -9.17 -9.93
C ILE A 65 10.01 -8.70 -11.24
N THR A 66 9.22 -7.63 -11.19
CA THR A 66 8.35 -7.21 -12.30
C THR A 66 9.10 -6.52 -13.45
N THR A 67 10.28 -5.95 -13.21
CA THR A 67 11.01 -5.15 -14.21
C THR A 67 11.77 -6.01 -15.23
N SER A 68 12.03 -7.29 -14.96
CA SER A 68 12.70 -8.21 -15.91
C SER A 68 11.80 -9.37 -16.27
N THR A 69 11.70 -9.65 -17.57
CA THR A 69 11.00 -10.83 -18.08
C THR A 69 11.61 -12.14 -17.57
N VAL A 70 12.93 -12.20 -17.41
CA VAL A 70 13.62 -13.38 -16.85
C VAL A 70 13.23 -13.61 -15.39
N ARG A 71 13.22 -12.53 -14.59
CA ARG A 71 12.81 -12.58 -13.17
C ARG A 71 11.34 -12.92 -13.01
N LEU A 72 10.48 -12.42 -13.89
CA LEU A 72 9.07 -12.81 -13.96
C LEU A 72 8.89 -14.30 -14.28
N THR A 73 9.72 -14.88 -15.15
CA THR A 73 9.67 -16.31 -15.44
C THR A 73 10.00 -17.13 -14.19
N ILE A 74 11.08 -16.79 -13.48
CA ILE A 74 11.45 -17.41 -12.19
C ILE A 74 10.27 -17.35 -11.21
N PHE A 75 9.68 -16.18 -11.04
CA PHE A 75 8.51 -15.98 -10.19
C PHE A 75 7.33 -16.90 -10.58
N ASN A 76 6.99 -16.97 -11.87
CA ASN A 76 5.88 -17.78 -12.35
C ASN A 76 6.15 -19.29 -12.19
N ASP A 77 7.40 -19.73 -12.34
CA ASP A 77 7.76 -21.13 -12.14
C ASP A 77 7.68 -21.53 -10.66
N ILE A 78 8.05 -20.64 -9.74
CA ILE A 78 7.84 -20.86 -8.31
C ILE A 78 6.34 -20.90 -7.96
N ILE A 79 5.51 -20.02 -8.54
CA ILE A 79 4.04 -20.08 -8.37
C ILE A 79 3.51 -21.46 -8.74
N LYS A 80 3.95 -22.02 -9.88
CA LYS A 80 3.52 -23.36 -10.32
C LYS A 80 4.00 -24.45 -9.37
N GLN A 81 5.26 -24.37 -8.91
CA GLN A 81 5.85 -25.34 -7.99
C GLN A 81 5.12 -25.36 -6.64
N LEU A 82 4.74 -24.19 -6.12
CA LEU A 82 4.01 -24.04 -4.86
C LEU A 82 2.48 -24.18 -5.01
N GLN A 83 1.98 -24.41 -6.23
CA GLN A 83 0.55 -24.48 -6.55
C GLN A 83 -0.24 -23.26 -6.07
N LEU A 84 0.38 -22.08 -6.10
CA LEU A 84 -0.25 -20.83 -5.69
C LEU A 84 -1.17 -20.29 -6.79
N PRO A 85 -2.18 -19.47 -6.45
CA PRO A 85 -3.00 -18.80 -7.45
C PRO A 85 -2.14 -17.97 -8.41
N ASN A 86 -2.41 -18.08 -9.71
CA ASN A 86 -1.71 -17.31 -10.74
C ASN A 86 -2.16 -15.84 -10.73
N LYS A 87 -1.67 -15.11 -9.72
CA LYS A 87 -1.95 -13.70 -9.46
C LYS A 87 -0.67 -12.90 -9.72
N ARG A 88 -0.82 -11.72 -10.32
CA ARG A 88 0.31 -10.80 -10.51
C ARG A 88 0.65 -10.08 -9.20
N LEU A 89 1.92 -9.75 -9.02
CA LEU A 89 2.34 -8.77 -8.01
C LEU A 89 1.78 -7.39 -8.37
N ILE A 90 1.50 -6.59 -7.35
CA ILE A 90 0.97 -5.23 -7.48
C ILE A 90 2.05 -4.31 -6.91
N LEU A 91 2.54 -3.38 -7.73
CA LEU A 91 3.41 -2.31 -7.25
C LEU A 91 2.53 -1.15 -6.78
N ASP A 92 2.91 -0.52 -5.68
CA ASP A 92 2.21 0.66 -5.18
C ASP A 92 2.24 1.80 -6.24
N CYS A 93 1.17 2.58 -6.27
CA CYS A 93 1.04 3.74 -7.13
C CYS A 93 0.61 4.93 -6.29
N CYS A 94 1.40 6.00 -6.31
CA CYS A 94 1.18 7.18 -5.47
C CYS A 94 -0.15 7.91 -5.76
N THR A 95 -0.80 7.62 -6.89
CA THR A 95 -2.08 8.26 -7.27
C THR A 95 -3.31 7.53 -6.74
N TRP A 96 -3.16 6.33 -6.15
CA TRP A 96 -4.28 5.49 -5.70
C TRP A 96 -4.20 5.22 -4.19
N TRP A 97 -5.21 5.72 -3.46
CA TRP A 97 -5.26 5.73 -1.99
C TRP A 97 -5.16 4.35 -1.33
N ASN A 98 -5.44 3.26 -2.06
CA ASN A 98 -5.38 1.89 -1.55
C ASN A 98 -4.22 1.05 -2.13
N ALA A 99 -3.33 1.64 -2.93
CA ALA A 99 -2.33 0.87 -3.67
C ALA A 99 -1.31 0.19 -2.75
N THR A 100 -0.84 0.89 -1.71
CA THR A 100 0.08 0.32 -0.71
C THR A 100 -0.56 -0.87 0.01
N TYR A 101 -1.83 -0.73 0.43
CA TYR A 101 -2.58 -1.82 1.05
C TYR A 101 -2.72 -3.04 0.13
N LEU A 102 -3.02 -2.83 -1.16
CA LEU A 102 -3.13 -3.91 -2.14
C LEU A 102 -1.79 -4.60 -2.41
N MET A 103 -0.69 -3.83 -2.48
CA MET A 103 0.67 -4.37 -2.58
C MET A 103 1.02 -5.24 -1.37
N LEU A 104 0.86 -4.72 -0.15
CA LEU A 104 1.13 -5.45 1.09
C LEU A 104 0.26 -6.70 1.20
N SER A 105 -1.04 -6.58 0.91
CA SER A 105 -1.96 -7.72 0.91
C SER A 105 -1.55 -8.80 -0.10
N ARG A 106 -1.10 -8.40 -1.30
CA ARG A 106 -0.64 -9.33 -2.32
C ARG A 106 0.65 -10.03 -1.93
N VAL A 107 1.59 -9.33 -1.30
CA VAL A 107 2.86 -9.89 -0.84
C VAL A 107 2.64 -10.88 0.30
N LEU A 108 1.69 -10.63 1.21
CA LEU A 108 1.29 -11.59 2.24
C LEU A 108 0.74 -12.90 1.66
N GLU A 109 -0.02 -12.85 0.56
CA GLU A 109 -0.51 -14.07 -0.15
C GLU A 109 0.64 -14.91 -0.71
N PHE A 110 1.81 -14.32 -0.93
CA PHE A 110 2.99 -14.94 -1.54
C PHE A 110 4.14 -15.14 -0.54
N LYS A 111 3.88 -15.17 0.77
CA LYS A 111 4.93 -15.27 1.82
C LYS A 111 6.00 -16.33 1.49
N ASP A 112 5.57 -17.57 1.21
CA ASP A 112 6.48 -18.70 1.00
C ASP A 112 7.24 -18.61 -0.33
N LEU A 113 6.73 -17.82 -1.29
CA LEU A 113 7.36 -17.62 -2.59
C LEU A 113 8.66 -16.85 -2.46
N PHE A 114 8.72 -15.79 -1.65
CA PHE A 114 9.87 -14.90 -1.60
C PHE A 114 11.13 -15.59 -1.06
N SER A 115 10.98 -16.50 -0.10
CA SER A 115 12.09 -17.34 0.38
C SER A 115 12.65 -18.24 -0.73
N ARG A 116 11.78 -18.86 -1.54
CA ARG A 116 12.19 -19.66 -2.71
C ARG A 116 12.81 -18.79 -3.80
N TYR A 117 12.28 -17.59 -4.01
CA TYR A 117 12.79 -16.65 -4.99
C TYR A 117 14.22 -16.22 -4.66
N ALA A 118 14.51 -15.90 -3.40
CA ALA A 118 15.85 -15.57 -2.93
C ALA A 118 16.88 -16.70 -3.16
N GLN A 119 16.44 -17.97 -3.15
CA GLN A 119 17.30 -19.13 -3.44
C GLN A 119 17.60 -19.28 -4.93
N GLN A 120 16.73 -18.79 -5.82
CA GLN A 120 16.88 -18.93 -7.28
C GLN A 120 17.56 -17.71 -7.93
N ASP A 121 17.39 -16.51 -7.37
CA ASP A 121 17.96 -15.27 -7.88
C ASP A 121 18.94 -14.67 -6.87
N VAL A 122 20.24 -14.94 -7.06
CA VAL A 122 21.33 -14.43 -6.20
C VAL A 122 21.43 -12.90 -6.16
N SER A 123 20.79 -12.20 -7.11
CA SER A 123 20.75 -10.73 -7.12
C SER A 123 19.65 -10.14 -6.24
N TYR A 124 18.74 -10.97 -5.74
CA TYR A 124 17.64 -10.58 -4.87
C TYR A 124 18.10 -10.38 -3.42
N LYS A 125 17.79 -9.22 -2.82
CA LYS A 125 18.36 -8.80 -1.51
C LYS A 125 17.34 -8.23 -0.52
N TYR A 126 16.05 -8.30 -0.84
CA TYR A 126 15.03 -7.50 -0.15
C TYR A 126 14.29 -8.25 0.94
N PHE A 127 14.05 -9.55 0.75
CA PHE A 127 13.55 -10.42 1.80
C PHE A 127 14.56 -11.53 2.04
N SER A 128 15.07 -11.60 3.26
CA SER A 128 15.81 -12.79 3.73
C SER A 128 14.86 -13.77 4.44
N SER A 129 15.26 -15.05 4.52
CA SER A 129 14.42 -16.08 5.18
C SER A 129 14.18 -15.82 6.67
N ASP A 130 15.03 -15.00 7.29
CA ASP A 130 15.12 -14.85 8.74
C ASP A 130 14.47 -13.55 9.23
N GLU A 131 13.87 -12.78 8.32
CA GLU A 131 13.37 -11.42 8.58
C GLU A 131 11.89 -11.44 8.96
N ASP A 132 11.55 -10.81 10.10
CA ASP A 132 10.20 -10.77 10.68
C ASP A 132 9.23 -9.81 9.96
N TRP A 133 9.47 -9.56 8.66
CA TRP A 133 8.68 -8.64 7.86
C TRP A 133 7.20 -9.08 7.80
N TYR A 134 6.94 -10.39 7.81
CA TYR A 134 5.59 -10.92 7.71
C TYR A 134 4.73 -10.54 8.91
N GLN A 135 5.26 -10.65 10.13
CA GLN A 135 4.52 -10.29 11.33
C GLN A 135 4.27 -8.79 11.38
N ARG A 136 5.29 -7.97 11.05
CA ARG A 136 5.16 -6.51 11.00
C ARG A 136 4.09 -6.05 10.00
N VAL A 137 3.98 -6.68 8.83
CA VAL A 137 2.92 -6.36 7.86
C VAL A 137 1.55 -6.84 8.33
N ILE A 138 1.46 -7.96 9.05
CA ILE A 138 0.21 -8.42 9.68
C ILE A 138 -0.27 -7.42 10.74
N ASP A 139 0.62 -6.94 11.59
CA ASP A 139 0.28 -6.05 12.69
C ASP A 139 -0.34 -4.75 12.16
N VAL A 140 0.25 -4.16 11.11
CA VAL A 140 -0.29 -2.96 10.45
C VAL A 140 -1.59 -3.24 9.68
N LYS A 141 -1.78 -4.45 9.15
CA LYS A 141 -3.03 -4.83 8.47
C LYS A 141 -4.22 -4.99 9.42
N ASN A 142 -3.95 -5.25 10.70
CA ASN A 142 -4.98 -5.47 11.72
C ASN A 142 -5.32 -4.23 12.57
N LEU A 143 -4.70 -3.08 12.27
CA LEU A 143 -5.08 -1.76 12.78
C LEU A 143 -6.36 -1.25 12.09
#